data_AF-A0A3A3FUR5-F1
#
_entry.id   AF-A0A3A3FUR5-F1
#
_cell.length_a   1.000
_cell.length_b   1.000
_cell.length_c   1.000
_cell.angle_alpha   90.00
_cell.angle_beta   90.00
_cell.angle_gamma   90.00
#
_symmetry.space_group_name_H-M   'P 1'
#
loop_
_entity.id
_entity.type
_entity.pdbx_description
1 polymer ?
#
loop_
_entity_poly.entity_id
_entity_poly.type
_entity_poly.pdbx_seq_one_letter_code
_entity_poly.pdbx_strand_id
1 'polypeptide(L)'
;MTMKKSVVALGAAALFSLALFVTAWPGKNEDATPKLGAEPDMFSFVKPGIGPAPDASMQAAAAPAAPPSPQAVRSPTVTVEELVQTMRTQGASEDEIYRMRAAAWSPEAAARLAERDRAEATWDARVDAYRVERNRLINAGAIQTTLQQLRNARFSAEEQVQLAAYESSGVPRLISLPAD
;
A
#
# COMPACT_ATOMS: atom_id res chain seq x y z
N MET A 1 -10.93 57.39 -35.07
CA MET A 1 -10.35 56.02 -35.11
C MET A 1 -11.16 55.19 -34.13
N THR A 2 -12.12 54.43 -34.65
CA THR A 2 -13.19 53.80 -33.87
C THR A 2 -13.29 52.35 -34.29
N MET A 3 -13.30 51.41 -33.32
CA MET A 3 -13.84 50.04 -33.35
C MET A 3 -12.98 49.14 -32.45
N LYS A 4 -13.48 48.12 -31.73
CA LYS A 4 -14.79 47.72 -31.19
C LYS A 4 -14.45 46.43 -30.40
N LYS A 5 -15.04 46.22 -29.22
CA LYS A 5 -14.94 44.95 -28.48
C LYS A 5 -15.64 43.83 -29.29
N SER A 6 -15.11 42.62 -29.30
CA SER A 6 -15.86 41.40 -29.68
C SER A 6 -15.26 40.14 -29.07
N VAL A 7 -16.16 39.20 -28.84
CA VAL A 7 -16.15 38.05 -27.94
C VAL A 7 -15.64 36.77 -28.64
N VAL A 8 -15.13 35.86 -27.80
CA VAL A 8 -14.98 34.39 -27.92
C VAL A 8 -15.59 33.71 -29.15
N ALA A 9 -14.80 32.83 -29.78
CA ALA A 9 -15.29 31.59 -30.38
C ALA A 9 -14.20 30.49 -30.40
N LEU A 10 -14.56 29.35 -29.79
CA LEU A 10 -14.26 27.96 -30.19
C LEU A 10 -13.32 27.77 -31.39
N GLY A 11 -12.26 26.97 -31.18
CA GLY A 11 -11.51 26.29 -32.23
C GLY A 11 -11.18 24.88 -31.80
N ALA A 12 -11.96 23.91 -32.29
CA ALA A 12 -11.73 22.48 -32.16
C ALA A 12 -10.80 21.95 -33.27
N ALA A 13 -9.90 21.04 -32.93
CA ALA A 13 -9.31 20.03 -33.82
C ALA A 13 -8.88 18.84 -32.92
N ALA A 14 -9.62 17.72 -32.88
CA ALA A 14 -9.55 16.56 -33.80
C ALA A 14 -8.20 15.82 -33.68
N LEU A 15 -8.04 14.51 -33.41
CA LEU A 15 -8.87 13.31 -33.31
C LEU A 15 -7.98 12.21 -32.67
N PHE A 16 -8.48 11.34 -31.79
CA PHE A 16 -8.50 9.89 -32.04
C PHE A 16 -9.34 9.16 -31.00
N SER A 17 -10.20 8.31 -31.53
CA SER A 17 -11.21 7.52 -30.86
C SER A 17 -10.61 6.36 -30.06
N LEU A 18 -11.14 6.12 -28.85
CA LEU A 18 -11.49 4.76 -28.44
C LEU A 18 -12.78 4.83 -27.62
N ALA A 19 -13.89 4.56 -28.30
CA ALA A 19 -15.17 4.33 -27.68
C ALA A 19 -15.14 2.97 -26.97
N LEU A 20 -15.24 2.96 -25.65
CA LEU A 20 -15.86 1.84 -24.94
C LEU A 20 -17.23 2.30 -24.44
N PHE A 21 -18.21 1.72 -25.10
CA PHE A 21 -19.63 1.92 -25.04
C PHE A 21 -20.15 1.38 -23.70
N VAL A 22 -20.49 2.25 -22.74
CA VAL A 22 -21.34 1.86 -21.60
C VAL A 22 -22.70 2.49 -21.82
N THR A 23 -23.55 1.78 -22.56
CA THR A 23 -24.98 2.09 -22.62
C THR A 23 -25.60 1.86 -21.25
N ALA A 24 -26.18 2.93 -20.73
CA ALA A 24 -27.18 2.89 -19.68
C ALA A 24 -28.35 1.99 -20.09
N TRP A 25 -28.86 1.19 -19.15
CA TRP A 25 -30.17 0.55 -19.28
C TRP A 25 -31.01 0.88 -18.04
N PRO A 26 -32.14 1.59 -18.18
CA PRO A 26 -33.11 1.75 -17.11
C PRO A 26 -34.15 0.59 -17.14
N GLY A 27 -34.39 0.05 -15.95
CA GLY A 27 -35.46 -0.82 -15.46
C GLY A 27 -36.46 -1.50 -16.41
N LYS A 28 -36.65 -2.81 -16.17
CA LYS A 28 -37.99 -3.41 -16.07
C LYS A 28 -37.97 -4.64 -15.15
N ASN A 29 -38.86 -4.63 -14.16
CA ASN A 29 -39.11 -5.69 -13.19
C ASN A 29 -39.61 -6.97 -13.88
N GLU A 30 -39.37 -8.14 -13.30
CA GLU A 30 -40.37 -9.18 -13.01
C GLU A 30 -39.70 -10.47 -12.50
N ASP A 31 -40.45 -11.15 -11.64
CA ASP A 31 -40.05 -12.24 -10.77
C ASP A 31 -39.55 -13.48 -11.49
N ALA A 32 -38.37 -13.96 -11.10
CA ALA A 32 -38.02 -15.36 -11.14
C ALA A 32 -36.93 -15.61 -10.09
N THR A 33 -37.31 -16.16 -8.94
CA THR A 33 -36.36 -16.76 -8.00
C THR A 33 -35.79 -18.03 -8.63
N PRO A 34 -34.49 -18.09 -9.01
CA PRO A 34 -33.87 -19.36 -9.32
C PRO A 34 -33.50 -19.99 -7.97
N LYS A 35 -34.07 -21.18 -7.68
CA LYS A 35 -33.57 -22.04 -6.61
C LYS A 35 -32.08 -22.28 -6.84
N LEU A 36 -31.24 -21.61 -6.05
CA LEU A 36 -29.81 -21.82 -6.06
C LEU A 36 -29.56 -23.17 -5.37
N GLY A 37 -29.06 -24.13 -6.15
CA GLY A 37 -28.57 -25.40 -5.64
C GLY A 37 -27.53 -25.16 -4.54
N ALA A 38 -27.56 -26.04 -3.55
CA ALA A 38 -26.73 -26.06 -2.36
C ALA A 38 -25.32 -25.48 -2.58
N GLU A 39 -25.00 -24.41 -1.86
CA GLU A 39 -23.62 -23.99 -1.66
C GLU A 39 -22.84 -25.16 -1.01
N PRO A 40 -21.67 -25.54 -1.54
CA PRO A 40 -20.80 -26.45 -0.82
C PRO A 40 -20.35 -25.77 0.48
N ASP A 41 -20.61 -26.43 1.59
CA ASP A 41 -20.28 -25.93 2.92
C ASP A 41 -18.76 -25.73 3.06
N MET A 42 -18.32 -24.49 2.87
CA MET A 42 -16.92 -24.07 2.95
C MET A 42 -16.36 -24.13 4.40
N PHE A 43 -17.20 -24.51 5.37
CA PHE A 43 -16.87 -24.56 6.80
C PHE A 43 -17.02 -25.97 7.41
N SER A 44 -16.90 -27.02 6.60
CA SER A 44 -16.92 -28.43 7.05
C SER A 44 -15.83 -28.82 8.07
N PHE A 45 -14.85 -27.95 8.35
CA PHE A 45 -13.83 -28.17 9.38
C PHE A 45 -14.32 -27.88 10.81
N VAL A 46 -15.44 -27.18 10.97
CA VAL A 46 -16.03 -26.90 12.30
C VAL A 46 -17.11 -27.95 12.59
N LYS A 47 -16.72 -29.02 13.28
CA LYS A 47 -17.66 -30.03 13.78
C LYS A 47 -18.50 -29.40 14.91
N PRO A 48 -19.84 -29.28 14.81
CA PRO A 48 -20.64 -28.82 15.93
C PRO A 48 -20.63 -29.90 17.03
N GLY A 49 -20.33 -29.47 18.25
CA GLY A 49 -20.18 -30.33 19.41
C GLY A 49 -21.44 -31.15 19.71
N ILE A 50 -21.23 -32.44 19.94
CA ILE A 50 -22.18 -33.38 20.54
C ILE A 50 -22.24 -33.09 22.05
N GLY A 51 -23.44 -32.86 22.58
CA GLY A 51 -23.68 -32.75 24.03
C GLY A 51 -23.50 -34.09 24.79
N PRO A 52 -23.36 -34.06 26.13
CA PRO A 52 -23.11 -35.23 26.98
C PRO A 52 -24.42 -36.04 27.19
N ALA A 53 -24.50 -37.31 27.60
CA ALA A 53 -23.64 -38.44 28.03
C ALA A 53 -24.61 -39.66 28.18
N PRO A 54 -24.33 -40.73 28.96
CA PRO A 54 -23.25 -41.73 28.94
C PRO A 54 -23.82 -43.15 28.66
N ASP A 55 -22.98 -44.12 28.25
CA ASP A 55 -22.96 -45.41 28.96
C ASP A 55 -21.74 -46.26 28.59
N ALA A 56 -21.28 -46.97 29.61
CA ALA A 56 -20.07 -47.76 29.67
C ALA A 56 -20.07 -48.94 28.69
N SER A 57 -18.89 -49.28 28.14
CA SER A 57 -18.35 -50.66 28.06
C SER A 57 -17.05 -50.70 27.23
N MET A 58 -15.94 -50.85 27.96
CA MET A 58 -14.70 -51.58 27.64
C MET A 58 -14.39 -51.94 26.17
N GLN A 59 -13.21 -51.55 25.67
CA GLN A 59 -12.08 -52.49 25.57
C GLN A 59 -10.79 -51.74 25.22
N ALA A 60 -9.79 -51.94 26.07
CA ALA A 60 -8.41 -51.55 25.82
C ALA A 60 -7.83 -52.36 24.65
N ALA A 61 -7.15 -51.68 23.73
CA ALA A 61 -6.15 -52.30 22.86
C ALA A 61 -5.08 -51.26 22.49
N ALA A 62 -3.91 -51.45 23.11
CA ALA A 62 -2.56 -51.11 22.63
C ALA A 62 -2.33 -49.74 21.95
N ALA A 63 -1.75 -48.82 22.71
CA ALA A 63 -0.99 -47.71 22.15
C ALA A 63 0.40 -48.20 21.67
N PRO A 64 0.84 -47.88 20.44
CA PRO A 64 2.24 -47.62 20.19
C PRO A 64 2.49 -46.12 20.38
N ALA A 65 3.55 -45.80 21.12
CA ALA A 65 4.00 -44.45 21.40
C ALA A 65 4.16 -43.62 20.11
N ALA A 66 3.47 -42.48 20.04
CA ALA A 66 3.81 -41.45 19.07
C ALA A 66 5.20 -40.89 19.42
N PRO A 67 6.14 -40.76 18.48
CA PRO A 67 7.39 -40.05 18.75
C PRO A 67 7.06 -38.59 19.12
N PRO A 68 7.82 -37.96 20.05
CA PRO A 68 7.67 -36.54 20.29
C PRO A 68 7.91 -35.81 18.96
N SER A 69 6.94 -35.02 18.52
CA SER A 69 7.11 -34.13 17.38
C SER A 69 8.43 -33.37 17.58
N PRO A 70 9.39 -33.42 16.63
CA PRO A 70 10.51 -32.50 16.70
C PRO A 70 9.86 -31.12 16.61
N GLN A 71 9.95 -30.35 17.69
CA GLN A 71 9.70 -28.92 17.63
C GLN A 71 10.69 -28.41 16.59
N ALA A 72 10.20 -28.27 15.35
CA ALA A 72 10.94 -27.69 14.27
C ALA A 72 11.34 -26.31 14.78
N VAL A 73 12.62 -26.19 15.13
CA VAL A 73 13.24 -24.92 15.48
C VAL A 73 12.96 -24.04 14.28
N ARG A 74 11.98 -23.13 14.41
CA ARG A 74 11.67 -22.16 13.37
C ARG A 74 12.85 -21.22 13.34
N SER A 75 13.85 -21.53 12.51
CA SER A 75 14.90 -20.57 12.18
C SER A 75 14.21 -19.31 11.65
N PRO A 76 14.63 -18.10 12.07
CA PRO A 76 14.07 -16.89 11.51
C PRO A 76 14.42 -16.82 10.02
N THR A 77 13.40 -16.91 9.16
CA THR A 77 13.54 -16.61 7.74
C THR A 77 13.69 -15.11 7.61
N VAL A 78 14.92 -14.61 7.48
CA VAL A 78 15.19 -13.21 7.16
C VAL A 78 14.57 -12.90 5.81
N THR A 79 13.81 -11.80 5.71
CA THR A 79 13.19 -11.38 4.46
C THR A 79 14.19 -10.64 3.58
N VAL A 80 13.91 -10.56 2.27
CA VAL A 80 14.74 -9.80 1.33
C VAL A 80 14.78 -8.33 1.74
N GLU A 81 13.67 -7.75 2.20
CA GLU A 81 13.60 -6.37 2.67
C GLU A 81 14.47 -6.11 3.91
N GLU A 82 14.48 -7.03 4.86
CA GLU A 82 15.34 -6.92 6.05
C GLU A 82 16.82 -7.00 5.69
N LEU A 83 17.16 -7.84 4.71
CA LEU A 83 18.50 -7.90 4.15
C LEU A 83 18.89 -6.59 3.44
N VAL A 84 17.99 -5.98 2.66
CA VAL A 84 18.22 -4.66 2.04
C VAL A 84 18.53 -3.62 3.11
N GLN A 85 17.74 -3.58 4.18
CA GLN A 85 17.94 -2.59 5.23
C GLN A 85 19.30 -2.78 5.92
N THR A 86 19.67 -4.03 6.18
CA THR A 86 20.99 -4.38 6.72
C THR A 86 22.12 -4.02 5.76
N MET A 87 21.95 -4.25 4.46
CA MET A 87 22.94 -3.86 3.45
C MET A 87 23.11 -2.34 3.41
N ARG A 88 22.03 -1.56 3.50
CA ARG A 88 22.09 -0.09 3.54
C ARG A 88 22.80 0.42 4.79
N THR A 89 22.54 -0.16 5.97
CA THR A 89 23.26 0.23 7.20
C THR A 89 24.75 -0.11 7.14
N GLN A 90 25.11 -1.13 6.36
CA GLN A 90 26.50 -1.51 6.08
C GLN A 90 27.15 -0.67 4.96
N GLY A 91 26.42 0.29 4.37
CA GLY A 91 26.95 1.16 3.31
C GLY A 91 26.99 0.51 1.93
N ALA A 92 26.23 -0.56 1.70
CA ALA A 92 26.10 -1.15 0.38
C ALA A 92 25.49 -0.15 -0.62
N SER A 93 26.00 -0.20 -1.84
CA SER A 93 25.46 0.57 -2.96
C SER A 93 24.10 0.05 -3.42
N GLU A 94 23.32 0.91 -4.06
CA GLU A 94 22.04 0.50 -4.67
C GLU A 94 22.24 -0.56 -5.77
N ASP A 95 23.40 -0.60 -6.43
CA ASP A 95 23.74 -1.64 -7.40
C ASP A 95 23.95 -3.01 -6.74
N GLU A 96 24.58 -3.06 -5.56
CA GLU A 96 24.73 -4.28 -4.77
C GLU A 96 23.37 -4.80 -4.31
N ILE A 97 22.52 -3.90 -3.82
CA ILE A 97 21.14 -4.20 -3.41
C ILE A 97 20.33 -4.71 -4.60
N TYR A 98 20.48 -4.08 -5.78
CA TYR A 98 19.82 -4.51 -7.00
C TYR A 98 20.23 -5.94 -7.39
N ARG A 99 21.54 -6.23 -7.43
CA ARG A 99 22.03 -7.59 -7.77
C ARG A 99 21.52 -8.63 -6.78
N MET A 100 21.50 -8.31 -5.49
CA MET A 100 20.97 -9.20 -4.46
C MET A 100 19.47 -9.48 -4.68
N ARG A 101 18.65 -8.44 -4.89
CA ARG A 101 17.20 -8.60 -5.16
C ARG A 101 16.94 -9.37 -6.46
N ALA A 102 17.74 -9.12 -7.50
CA ALA A 102 17.62 -9.82 -8.78
C ALA A 102 17.94 -11.32 -8.64
N ALA A 103 18.88 -11.67 -7.77
CA ALA A 103 19.20 -13.07 -7.45
C ALA A 103 18.12 -13.75 -6.59
N ALA A 104 17.45 -13.01 -5.69
CA ALA A 104 16.39 -13.54 -4.84
C ALA A 104 15.05 -13.72 -5.58
N TRP A 105 14.74 -12.86 -6.55
CA TRP A 105 13.50 -12.92 -7.32
C TRP A 105 13.78 -12.96 -8.83
N SER A 106 13.81 -11.80 -9.48
CA SER A 106 14.13 -11.66 -10.89
C SER A 106 14.65 -10.25 -11.17
N PRO A 107 15.42 -10.05 -12.26
CA PRO A 107 15.88 -8.71 -12.65
C PRO A 107 14.74 -7.71 -12.88
N GLU A 108 13.61 -8.16 -13.45
CA GLU A 108 12.43 -7.34 -13.68
C GLU A 108 11.75 -6.92 -12.37
N ALA A 109 11.58 -7.85 -11.42
CA ALA A 109 11.04 -7.54 -10.09
C ALA A 109 11.94 -6.57 -9.33
N ALA A 110 13.26 -6.79 -9.37
CA ALA A 110 14.24 -5.89 -8.78
C ALA A 110 14.19 -4.48 -9.40
N ALA A 111 14.01 -4.37 -10.73
CA ALA A 111 13.91 -3.09 -11.41
C ALA A 111 12.64 -2.31 -10.99
N ARG A 112 11.48 -2.97 -10.92
CA ARG A 112 10.24 -2.34 -10.45
C ARG A 112 10.35 -1.84 -9.00
N LEU A 113 11.01 -2.60 -8.14
CA LEU A 113 11.26 -2.19 -6.76
C LEU A 113 12.27 -1.05 -6.65
N ALA A 114 13.33 -1.07 -7.44
CA ALA A 114 14.29 0.04 -7.49
C ALA A 114 13.63 1.35 -7.96
N GLU A 115 12.69 1.27 -8.92
CA GLU A 115 11.90 2.43 -9.32
C GLU A 115 11.04 2.97 -8.18
N ARG A 116 10.34 2.08 -7.46
CA ARG A 116 9.53 2.45 -6.31
C ARG A 116 10.38 3.11 -5.22
N ASP A 117 11.51 2.52 -4.88
CA ASP A 117 12.42 3.04 -3.85
C ASP A 117 12.96 4.43 -4.23
N ARG A 118 13.30 4.65 -5.52
CA ARG A 118 13.71 5.97 -6.01
C ARG A 118 12.58 7.01 -5.95
N ALA A 119 11.35 6.60 -6.28
CA ALA A 119 10.18 7.47 -6.17
C ALA A 119 9.89 7.83 -4.71
N GLU A 120 9.99 6.87 -3.79
CA GLU A 120 9.83 7.09 -2.35
C GLU A 120 10.91 8.03 -1.80
N ALA A 121 12.19 7.80 -2.13
CA ALA A 121 13.27 8.69 -1.73
C ALA A 121 13.08 10.13 -2.26
N THR A 122 12.59 10.27 -3.50
CA THR A 122 12.28 11.59 -4.08
C THR A 122 11.13 12.27 -3.36
N TRP A 123 10.08 11.52 -3.01
CA TRP A 123 8.95 12.00 -2.23
C TRP A 123 9.39 12.47 -0.84
N ASP A 124 10.14 11.63 -0.11
CA ASP A 124 10.62 11.94 1.24
C ASP A 124 11.47 13.20 1.25
N ALA A 125 12.41 13.33 0.31
CA ALA A 125 13.23 14.53 0.17
C ALA A 125 12.39 15.81 -0.05
N ARG A 126 11.32 15.72 -0.86
CA ARG A 126 10.39 16.85 -1.07
C ARG A 126 9.62 17.19 0.19
N VAL A 127 9.13 16.18 0.92
CA VAL A 127 8.38 16.36 2.17
C VAL A 127 9.26 16.98 3.26
N ASP A 128 10.51 16.54 3.39
CA ASP A 128 11.44 17.10 4.37
C ASP A 128 11.78 18.55 4.08
N ALA A 129 12.09 18.88 2.81
CA ALA A 129 12.31 20.26 2.40
C ALA A 129 11.08 21.14 2.68
N TYR A 130 9.87 20.62 2.42
CA TYR A 130 8.63 21.31 2.74
C TYR A 130 8.44 21.53 4.24
N ARG A 131 8.69 20.51 5.08
CA ARG A 131 8.55 20.60 6.55
C ARG A 131 9.47 21.66 7.14
N VAL A 132 10.73 21.72 6.68
CA VAL A 132 11.69 22.74 7.09
C VAL A 132 11.15 24.14 6.78
N GLU A 133 10.68 24.36 5.56
CA GLU A 133 10.17 25.67 5.13
C GLU A 133 8.87 26.06 5.86
N ARG A 134 7.95 25.11 5.99
CA ARG A 134 6.70 25.30 6.75
C ARG A 134 7.00 25.71 8.19
N ASN A 135 7.94 25.04 8.86
CA ASN A 135 8.29 25.37 10.23
C ASN A 135 8.91 26.77 10.36
N ARG A 136 9.71 27.21 9.37
CA ARG A 136 10.21 28.60 9.32
C ARG A 136 9.07 29.60 9.22
N LEU A 137 8.09 29.35 8.36
CA LEU A 137 6.92 30.23 8.21
C LEU A 137 6.06 30.27 9.48
N ILE A 138 5.82 29.12 10.12
CA ILE A 138 5.08 29.06 11.40
C ILE A 138 5.82 29.87 12.48
N ASN A 139 7.13 29.72 12.60
CA ASN A 139 7.94 30.47 13.56
C ASN A 139 7.97 31.97 13.26
N ALA A 140 7.77 32.37 12.00
CA ALA A 140 7.62 33.76 11.57
C ALA A 140 6.19 34.32 11.74
N GLY A 141 5.25 33.53 12.28
CA GLY A 141 3.85 33.94 12.49
C GLY A 141 2.99 33.90 11.22
N ALA A 142 3.34 33.07 10.24
CA ALA A 142 2.57 32.93 9.02
C ALA A 142 1.14 32.45 9.29
N ILE A 143 0.19 33.03 8.55
CA ILE A 143 -1.22 32.65 8.61
C ILE A 143 -1.52 31.43 7.74
N GLN A 144 -2.67 30.79 7.98
CA GLN A 144 -3.08 29.57 7.26
C GLN A 144 -3.06 29.72 5.74
N THR A 145 -3.44 30.87 5.19
CA THR A 145 -3.44 31.12 3.74
C THR A 145 -2.03 31.02 3.15
N THR A 146 -1.01 31.53 3.85
CA THR A 146 0.40 31.45 3.41
C THR A 146 0.88 30.00 3.42
N LEU A 147 0.48 29.22 4.43
CA LEU A 147 0.81 27.79 4.50
C LEU A 147 0.11 27.00 3.38
N GLN A 148 -1.13 27.35 3.01
CA GLN A 148 -1.81 26.76 1.84
C GLN A 148 -1.08 27.05 0.54
N GLN A 149 -0.61 28.29 0.35
CA GLN A 149 0.16 28.67 -0.84
C GLN A 149 1.45 27.86 -0.94
N LEU A 150 2.14 27.64 0.19
CA LEU A 150 3.33 26.78 0.21
C LEU A 150 3.00 25.34 -0.22
N ARG A 151 1.88 24.76 0.26
CA ARG A 151 1.44 23.42 -0.17
C ARG A 151 1.16 23.37 -1.67
N ASN A 152 0.35 24.30 -2.18
CA ASN A 152 -0.03 24.36 -3.59
C ASN A 152 1.17 24.58 -4.52
N ALA A 153 2.22 25.25 -4.05
CA ALA A 153 3.44 25.46 -4.82
C ALA A 153 4.35 24.22 -4.91
N ARG A 154 4.19 23.24 -4.01
CA ARG A 154 5.10 22.10 -3.86
C ARG A 154 4.47 20.75 -4.18
N PHE A 155 3.14 20.65 -4.04
CA PHE A 155 2.40 19.40 -4.15
C PHE A 155 1.09 19.60 -4.90
N SER A 156 0.73 18.61 -5.74
CA SER A 156 -0.58 18.57 -6.38
C SER A 156 -1.71 18.36 -5.36
N ALA A 157 -2.96 18.52 -5.78
CA ALA A 157 -4.11 18.29 -4.91
C ALA A 157 -4.16 16.85 -4.39
N GLU A 158 -3.79 15.87 -5.21
CA GLU A 158 -3.74 14.45 -4.86
C GLU A 158 -2.61 14.16 -3.86
N GLU A 159 -1.44 14.74 -4.09
CA GLU A 159 -0.28 14.60 -3.19
C GLU A 159 -0.55 15.23 -1.82
N GLN A 160 -1.32 16.32 -1.76
CA GLN A 160 -1.68 16.98 -0.50
C GLN A 160 -2.52 16.09 0.43
N VAL A 161 -3.30 15.15 -0.13
CA VAL A 161 -4.03 14.16 0.68
C VAL A 161 -3.04 13.24 1.42
N GLN A 162 -1.97 12.81 0.73
CA GLN A 162 -0.91 12.01 1.34
C GLN A 162 -0.11 12.83 2.36
N LEU A 163 0.16 14.10 2.03
CA LEU A 163 0.87 15.03 2.90
C LEU A 163 0.17 15.22 4.25
N ALA A 164 -1.18 15.17 4.29
CA ALA A 164 -1.94 15.29 5.53
C ALA A 164 -1.53 14.25 6.58
N ALA A 165 -1.14 13.03 6.18
CA ALA A 165 -0.62 12.02 7.10
C ALA A 165 0.69 12.48 7.77
N TYR A 166 1.58 13.12 7.00
CA TYR A 166 2.87 13.66 7.46
C TYR A 166 2.75 14.94 8.29
N GLU A 167 1.67 15.70 8.14
CA GLU A 167 1.44 16.91 8.93
C GLU A 167 0.73 16.64 10.26
N SER A 168 -0.12 15.61 10.29
CA SER A 168 -0.90 15.20 11.46
C SER A 168 -0.07 14.33 12.42
N SER A 169 0.86 13.55 11.90
CA SER A 169 1.82 12.79 12.69
C SER A 169 3.00 13.69 13.03
N GLY A 170 2.90 14.42 14.14
CA GLY A 170 4.03 15.12 14.77
C GLY A 170 5.10 14.17 15.33
N VAL A 171 5.35 13.04 14.67
CA VAL A 171 6.39 12.09 15.04
C VAL A 171 7.63 12.47 14.24
N PRO A 172 8.65 13.10 14.86
CA PRO A 172 9.95 13.17 14.22
C PRO A 172 10.37 11.72 13.94
N ARG A 173 10.71 11.40 12.68
CA ARG A 173 11.53 10.21 12.42
C ARG A 173 12.92 10.50 12.98
N LEU A 174 13.04 10.40 14.30
CA LEU A 174 14.32 10.15 14.96
C LEU A 174 14.72 8.75 14.51
N ILE A 175 15.81 8.65 13.76
CA ILE A 175 16.86 7.61 13.78
C ILE A 175 17.56 7.67 12.41
N SER A 176 18.37 8.71 12.26
CA SER A 176 19.70 8.58 11.69
C SER A 176 20.62 9.31 12.68
N LEU A 177 20.94 8.60 13.78
CA LEU A 177 21.96 9.05 14.72
C LEU A 177 23.32 8.83 14.03
N PRO A 178 24.14 9.87 13.81
CA PRO A 178 25.51 9.68 13.35
C PRO A 178 26.33 8.94 14.41
N ALA A 179 27.31 8.19 13.92
CA ALA A 179 28.24 7.37 14.68
C ALA A 179 29.08 8.16 15.69
N ASP A 180 29.37 7.52 16.82
CA ASP A 180 30.61 7.66 17.59
C ASP A 180 31.28 6.28 17.69
#